data_AF-A0AAF6APN5-F1
#
_entry.id   AF-A0AAF6APN5-F1
#
_cell.length_a   1.000
_cell.length_b   1.000
_cell.length_c   1.000
_cell.angle_alpha   90.00
_cell.angle_beta   90.00
_cell.angle_gamma   90.00
#
_symmetry.space_group_name_H-M   'P 1'
#
loop_
_entity.id
_entity.type
_entity.pdbx_description
1 polymer ?
#
loop_
_entity_poly.entity_id
_entity_poly.type
_entity_poly.pdbx_seq_one_letter_code
_entity_poly.pdbx_strand_id
1 'polypeptide(L)'
;MVPVMVLQIQGDVSPGGCVLAGGDVIVLGRLQGVVQAGRAGEHPAKVFMAFQDHGVIKIGDEATLQLANSDTCVPQVAMLAPDGGILIRKAAGGTSDEQNMNALTRSSSLEYGKDIMDAMKTALKNISTRIKTIQSRPARTALFTGIYIFILGLLLLGSPELFGLLFHVQTVSRGWIQVGAVLAVVFGVYYIGTAVGDLSGIRGAEAFYYSTIVGRIFIFLSFAWLVFVRAVPSALLIVGTVNLVGALLMWRALLKQDHE
;
A
#
# COMPACT_ATOMS: atom_id res chain seq x y z
N MET A 1 -16.43 -13.59 34.01
CA MET A 1 -16.36 -12.34 33.22
C MET A 1 -16.84 -12.72 31.83
N VAL A 2 -18.05 -12.31 31.44
CA VAL A 2 -18.59 -12.61 30.09
C VAL A 2 -17.80 -11.74 29.10
N PRO A 3 -17.25 -12.29 28.00
CA PRO A 3 -16.53 -11.48 27.02
C PRO A 3 -17.46 -10.43 26.42
N VAL A 4 -17.08 -9.16 26.53
CA VAL A 4 -17.77 -8.06 25.84
C VAL A 4 -17.36 -8.13 24.38
N MET A 5 -18.25 -8.61 23.52
CA MET A 5 -18.00 -8.65 22.08
C MET A 5 -18.30 -7.30 21.45
N VAL A 6 -17.36 -6.80 20.65
CA VAL A 6 -17.48 -5.55 19.92
C VAL A 6 -17.38 -5.83 18.44
N LEU A 7 -18.34 -5.33 17.65
CA LEU A 7 -18.31 -5.39 16.19
C LEU A 7 -17.85 -4.03 15.64
N GLN A 8 -16.70 -4.02 14.96
CA GLN A 8 -16.14 -2.82 14.36
C GLN A 8 -16.23 -2.87 12.84
N ILE A 9 -16.80 -1.82 12.25
CA ILE A 9 -16.91 -1.61 10.81
C ILE A 9 -15.99 -0.45 10.42
N GLN A 10 -15.00 -0.74 9.58
CA GLN A 10 -14.17 0.27 8.93
C GLN A 10 -14.77 0.61 7.56
N GLY A 11 -15.71 1.55 7.56
CA GLY A 11 -16.46 1.93 6.37
C GLY A 11 -17.89 2.31 6.70
N ASP A 12 -18.66 2.56 5.65
CA ASP A 12 -20.04 3.02 5.75
C ASP A 12 -21.02 1.84 5.85
N VAL A 13 -22.14 2.07 6.53
CA VAL A 13 -23.32 1.20 6.46
C VAL A 13 -24.30 1.86 5.51
N SER A 14 -24.22 1.51 4.23
CA SER A 14 -25.05 2.08 3.15
C SER A 14 -26.55 1.72 3.26
N PRO A 15 -27.44 2.37 2.50
CA PRO A 15 -28.86 2.04 2.48
C PRO A 15 -29.08 0.58 2.08
N GLY A 16 -29.97 -0.11 2.80
CA GLY A 16 -30.19 -1.56 2.64
C GLY A 16 -29.19 -2.45 3.38
N GLY A 17 -28.10 -1.90 3.92
CA GLY A 17 -27.17 -2.59 4.81
C GLY A 17 -27.78 -2.83 6.20
N CYS A 18 -27.49 -3.97 6.80
CA CYS A 18 -27.99 -4.36 8.13
C CYS A 18 -26.88 -5.00 8.97
N VAL A 19 -26.65 -4.48 10.17
CA VAL A 19 -25.61 -4.93 11.11
C VAL A 19 -26.28 -5.34 12.41
N LEU A 20 -26.05 -6.57 12.86
CA LEU A 20 -26.66 -7.14 14.05
C LEU A 20 -25.55 -7.69 14.96
N ALA A 21 -25.43 -7.14 16.17
CA ALA A 21 -24.46 -7.58 17.16
C ALA A 21 -25.09 -7.82 18.53
N GLY A 22 -24.57 -8.82 19.25
CA GLY A 22 -24.95 -9.08 20.64
C GLY A 22 -24.34 -8.10 21.65
N GLY A 23 -23.28 -7.38 21.27
CA GLY A 23 -22.61 -6.37 22.12
C GLY A 23 -22.56 -5.01 21.43
N ASP A 24 -21.48 -4.26 21.65
CA ASP A 24 -21.31 -2.91 21.11
C ASP A 24 -21.03 -2.93 19.60
N VAL A 25 -21.45 -1.85 18.92
CA VAL A 25 -21.17 -1.65 17.49
C VAL A 25 -20.43 -0.33 17.30
N ILE A 26 -19.34 -0.37 16.53
CA ILE A 26 -18.56 0.81 16.16
C ILE A 26 -18.56 0.93 14.63
N VAL A 27 -19.15 2.01 14.12
CA VAL A 27 -19.17 2.35 12.70
C VAL A 27 -18.21 3.52 12.45
N LEU A 28 -17.06 3.23 11.86
CA LEU A 28 -16.07 4.23 11.46
C LEU A 28 -16.35 4.73 10.04
N GLY A 29 -17.57 5.23 9.84
CA GLY A 29 -18.11 5.71 8.57
C GLY A 29 -19.51 6.32 8.74
N ARG A 30 -20.23 6.50 7.63
CA ARG A 30 -21.62 6.98 7.58
C ARG A 30 -22.61 5.86 7.92
N LEU A 31 -23.60 6.21 8.73
CA LEU A 31 -24.69 5.31 9.10
C LEU A 31 -25.98 5.65 8.35
N GLN A 32 -26.24 4.95 7.24
CA GLN A 32 -27.43 5.11 6.38
C GLN A 32 -28.34 3.88 6.38
N GLY A 33 -27.83 2.71 6.79
CA GLY A 33 -28.59 1.45 6.94
C GLY A 33 -29.10 1.22 8.37
N VAL A 34 -29.26 -0.05 8.75
CA VAL A 34 -29.77 -0.48 10.06
C VAL A 34 -28.65 -1.06 10.91
N VAL A 35 -28.54 -0.60 12.16
CA VAL A 35 -27.61 -1.16 13.16
C VAL A 35 -28.37 -1.56 14.41
N GLN A 36 -28.23 -2.81 14.83
CA GLN A 36 -28.73 -3.32 16.12
C GLN A 36 -27.57 -3.78 17.00
N ALA A 37 -27.47 -3.20 18.20
CA ALA A 37 -26.54 -3.60 19.25
C ALA A 37 -27.30 -4.27 20.41
N GLY A 38 -26.61 -5.10 21.19
CA GLY A 38 -27.19 -5.70 22.41
C GLY A 38 -28.27 -6.77 22.17
N ARG A 39 -28.28 -7.45 21.02
CA ARG A 39 -29.28 -8.50 20.72
C ARG A 39 -29.11 -9.69 21.67
N ALA A 40 -30.18 -10.09 22.37
CA ALA A 40 -30.25 -11.16 23.38
C ALA A 40 -29.73 -10.86 24.82
N GLY A 41 -29.62 -9.59 25.23
CA GLY A 41 -29.38 -9.13 26.63
C GLY A 41 -27.90 -9.12 27.06
N GLU A 42 -27.37 -8.19 27.87
CA GLU A 42 -27.92 -7.15 28.76
C GLU A 42 -27.36 -5.74 28.45
N HIS A 43 -28.09 -4.70 28.83
CA HIS A 43 -27.72 -3.27 28.70
C HIS A 43 -26.48 -2.92 29.57
N PRO A 44 -25.50 -2.13 29.07
CA PRO A 44 -25.70 -0.90 28.28
C PRO A 44 -24.91 -0.90 26.97
N ALA A 45 -25.36 -1.69 25.98
CA ALA A 45 -24.75 -1.71 24.66
C ALA A 45 -24.83 -0.31 24.00
N LYS A 46 -23.75 0.07 23.33
CA LYS A 46 -23.57 1.37 22.70
C LYS A 46 -23.32 1.22 21.21
N VAL A 47 -23.88 2.15 20.45
CA VAL A 47 -23.58 2.30 19.02
C VAL A 47 -22.78 3.57 18.84
N PHE A 48 -21.52 3.40 18.43
CA PHE A 48 -20.63 4.50 18.08
C PHE A 48 -20.70 4.73 16.57
N MET A 49 -20.89 5.98 16.17
CA MET A 49 -20.92 6.37 14.76
C MET A 49 -20.04 7.60 14.54
N ALA A 50 -19.21 7.55 13.51
CA ALA A 50 -18.36 8.67 13.12
C ALA A 50 -19.17 9.80 12.45
N PHE A 51 -20.14 9.42 11.62
CA PHE A 51 -21.01 10.33 10.89
C PHE A 51 -22.46 9.85 10.99
N GLN A 52 -23.34 10.67 11.57
CA GLN A 52 -24.78 10.42 11.54
C GLN A 52 -25.30 10.78 10.15
N ASP A 53 -26.29 10.03 9.68
CA ASP A 53 -27.08 10.34 8.48
C ASP A 53 -28.51 9.78 8.73
N HIS A 54 -29.25 9.33 7.71
CA HIS A 54 -30.65 8.91 7.81
C HIS A 54 -30.91 7.41 8.18
N GLY A 55 -29.99 6.76 8.90
CA GLY A 55 -30.09 5.34 9.28
C GLY A 55 -31.06 5.00 10.44
N VAL A 56 -31.11 3.72 10.81
CA VAL A 56 -31.92 3.20 11.95
C VAL A 56 -31.02 2.56 12.98
N ILE A 57 -31.16 2.97 14.25
CA ILE A 57 -30.44 2.38 15.37
C ILE A 57 -31.42 1.59 16.24
N LYS A 58 -31.01 0.39 16.63
CA LYS A 58 -31.70 -0.45 17.60
C LYS A 58 -30.76 -0.83 18.73
N ILE A 59 -31.22 -0.74 19.98
CA ILE A 59 -30.45 -1.16 21.16
C ILE A 59 -31.32 -2.12 21.97
N GLY A 60 -30.86 -3.36 22.10
CA GLY A 60 -31.67 -4.45 22.63
C GLY A 60 -32.84 -4.80 21.69
N ASP A 61 -33.93 -5.29 22.28
CA ASP A 61 -35.14 -5.72 21.54
C ASP A 61 -36.25 -4.65 21.53
N GLU A 62 -36.13 -3.61 22.38
CA GLU A 62 -37.22 -2.67 22.65
C GLU A 62 -36.98 -1.27 22.09
N ALA A 63 -35.73 -0.79 22.08
CA ALA A 63 -35.43 0.59 21.70
C ALA A 63 -35.06 0.70 20.21
N THR A 64 -35.81 1.50 19.45
CA THR A 64 -35.54 1.82 18.05
C THR A 64 -35.61 3.33 17.83
N LEU A 65 -34.63 3.88 17.11
CA LEU A 65 -34.58 5.29 16.71
C LEU A 65 -34.28 5.41 15.22
N GLN A 66 -35.19 6.06 14.49
CA GLN A 66 -34.93 6.53 13.15
C GLN A 66 -34.14 7.84 13.26
N LEU A 67 -32.95 7.89 12.67
CA LEU A 67 -32.17 9.11 12.63
C LEU A 67 -32.80 10.09 11.63
N ALA A 68 -32.90 11.35 12.05
CA ALA A 68 -33.24 12.43 11.13
C ALA A 68 -32.08 12.60 10.13
N ASN A 69 -32.41 12.95 8.88
CA ASN A 69 -31.39 13.28 7.89
C ASN A 69 -30.59 14.50 8.38
N SER A 70 -29.37 14.26 8.82
CA SER A 70 -28.48 15.24 9.41
C SER A 70 -27.05 14.87 9.02
N ASP A 71 -26.36 15.70 8.25
CA ASP A 71 -24.97 15.47 7.84
C ASP A 71 -24.01 15.94 8.96
N THR A 72 -24.04 15.25 10.12
CA THR A 72 -23.20 15.63 11.26
C THR A 72 -21.85 14.94 11.16
N CYS A 73 -20.81 15.74 10.95
CA CYS A 73 -19.42 15.29 10.92
C CYS A 73 -18.77 15.19 12.32
N VAL A 74 -19.56 14.91 13.35
CA VAL A 74 -19.06 14.77 14.72
C VAL A 74 -19.31 13.35 15.25
N PRO A 75 -18.31 12.68 15.84
CA PRO A 75 -18.51 11.38 16.43
C PRO A 75 -19.57 11.41 17.53
N GLN A 76 -20.50 10.46 17.46
CA GLN A 76 -21.64 10.35 18.36
C GLN A 76 -21.76 8.94 18.93
N VAL A 77 -22.37 8.86 20.11
CA VAL A 77 -22.68 7.61 20.80
C VAL A 77 -24.18 7.59 21.07
N ALA A 78 -24.85 6.60 20.51
CA ALA A 78 -26.21 6.25 20.88
C ALA A 78 -26.18 5.24 22.03
N MET A 79 -26.92 5.56 23.09
CA MET A 79 -27.06 4.73 24.28
C MET A 79 -28.52 4.72 24.72
N LEU A 80 -28.92 3.68 25.46
CA LEU A 80 -30.24 3.63 26.06
C LEU A 80 -30.35 4.73 27.14
N ALA A 81 -31.40 5.53 27.07
CA ALA A 81 -31.73 6.53 28.07
C ALA A 81 -32.52 5.88 29.22
N PRO A 82 -32.52 6.49 30.42
CA PRO A 82 -33.26 5.97 31.58
C PRO A 82 -34.78 5.87 31.38
N ASP A 83 -35.34 6.59 30.41
CA ASP A 83 -36.75 6.59 30.03
C ASP A 83 -37.11 5.51 28.99
N GLY A 84 -36.15 4.68 28.59
CA GLY A 84 -36.34 3.61 27.59
C GLY A 84 -36.14 4.06 26.13
N GLY A 85 -35.88 5.36 25.89
CA GLY A 85 -35.55 5.88 24.56
C GLY A 85 -34.08 5.68 24.19
N ILE A 86 -33.71 6.01 22.95
CA ILE A 86 -32.29 6.10 22.54
C ILE A 86 -31.85 7.56 22.60
N LEU A 87 -30.78 7.83 23.34
CA LEU A 87 -30.20 9.16 23.45
C LEU A 87 -28.83 9.20 22.78
N ILE A 88 -28.63 10.23 21.95
CA ILE A 88 -27.40 10.45 21.19
C ILE A 88 -26.62 11.58 21.84
N ARG A 89 -25.36 11.31 22.22
CA ARG A 89 -24.42 12.33 22.71
C ARG A 89 -23.22 12.43 21.77
N LYS A 90 -22.58 13.60 21.75
CA LYS A 90 -21.24 13.73 21.17
C LYS A 90 -20.27 12.85 21.99
N ALA A 91 -19.42 12.09 21.30
CA ALA A 91 -18.46 11.21 21.97
C ALA A 91 -17.39 11.97 22.77
N ALA A 92 -17.23 13.28 22.50
CA ALA A 92 -16.37 14.20 23.24
C ALA A 92 -17.21 15.38 23.78
N GLY A 93 -17.55 15.34 25.06
CA GLY A 93 -18.23 16.43 25.77
C GLY A 93 -18.88 15.95 27.07
N GLY A 94 -18.12 15.88 28.16
CA GLY A 94 -18.61 15.54 29.50
C GLY A 94 -19.26 16.75 30.20
N THR A 95 -20.36 16.53 30.91
CA THR A 95 -21.03 17.51 31.76
C THR A 95 -20.84 17.17 33.25
N SER A 96 -20.12 18.07 33.94
CA SER A 96 -20.25 18.56 35.33
C SER A 96 -20.44 17.69 36.59
N ASP A 97 -20.65 16.37 36.57
CA ASP A 97 -20.89 15.61 37.82
C ASP A 97 -19.77 14.62 38.25
N GLU A 98 -18.58 14.73 37.65
CA GLU A 98 -17.49 13.73 37.82
C GLU A 98 -16.31 14.21 38.70
N GLN A 99 -16.46 15.28 39.49
CA GLN A 99 -15.32 15.89 40.18
C GLN A 99 -14.80 15.10 41.40
N ASN A 100 -15.62 14.30 42.08
CA ASN A 100 -15.19 13.68 43.35
C ASN A 100 -14.61 12.26 43.25
N MET A 101 -14.62 11.62 42.07
CA MET A 101 -14.04 10.27 41.88
C MET A 101 -12.72 10.26 41.07
N ASN A 102 -12.26 11.44 40.65
CA ASN A 102 -11.14 11.61 39.70
C ASN A 102 -9.76 11.91 40.33
N ALA A 103 -9.65 12.02 41.66
CA ALA A 103 -8.38 12.37 42.31
C ALA A 103 -7.47 11.15 42.58
N LEU A 104 -8.03 10.01 42.99
CA LEU A 104 -7.25 8.79 43.29
C LEU A 104 -6.86 7.99 42.03
N THR A 105 -7.64 8.08 40.95
CA THR A 105 -7.38 7.34 39.71
C THR A 105 -6.39 8.08 38.79
N ARG A 106 -6.18 9.39 38.99
CA ARG A 106 -5.32 10.22 38.14
C ARG A 106 -3.83 9.98 38.37
N SER A 107 -3.38 9.75 39.60
CA SER A 107 -1.95 9.60 39.90
C SER A 107 -1.36 8.31 39.31
N SER A 108 -2.08 7.19 39.40
CA SER A 108 -1.64 5.89 38.87
C SER A 108 -1.77 5.76 37.34
N SER A 109 -2.78 6.39 36.73
CA SER A 109 -2.97 6.37 35.27
C SER A 109 -2.08 7.36 34.51
N LEU A 110 -1.66 8.46 35.13
CA LEU A 110 -0.69 9.40 34.52
C LEU A 110 0.71 8.82 34.44
N GLU A 111 1.13 8.03 35.43
CA GLU A 111 2.43 7.37 35.44
C GLU A 111 2.48 6.21 34.41
N TYR A 112 1.45 5.35 34.40
CA TYR A 112 1.31 4.28 33.41
C TYR A 112 1.13 4.80 31.97
N GLY A 113 0.39 5.91 31.81
CA GLY A 113 0.16 6.54 30.51
C GLY A 113 1.42 7.18 29.92
N LYS A 114 2.34 7.68 30.76
CA LYS A 114 3.60 8.26 30.31
C LYS A 114 4.55 7.19 29.77
N ASP A 115 4.66 6.06 30.45
CA ASP A 115 5.51 4.95 30.03
C ASP A 115 5.03 4.32 28.71
N ILE A 116 3.73 4.17 28.54
CA ILE A 116 3.14 3.71 27.27
C ILE A 116 3.42 4.71 26.14
N MET A 117 3.31 6.01 26.42
CA MET A 117 3.50 7.05 25.42
C MET A 117 4.96 7.16 24.99
N ASP A 118 5.91 6.96 25.90
CA ASP A 118 7.34 6.96 25.61
C ASP A 118 7.77 5.67 24.90
N ALA A 119 7.22 4.52 25.27
CA ALA A 119 7.38 3.27 24.52
C ALA A 119 6.80 3.38 23.10
N MET A 120 5.62 3.98 22.95
CA MET A 120 4.98 4.21 21.66
C MET A 120 5.75 5.21 20.80
N LYS A 121 6.24 6.33 21.37
CA LYS A 121 7.13 7.25 20.64
C LYS A 121 8.41 6.57 20.18
N THR A 122 8.98 5.70 21.01
CA THR A 122 10.18 4.93 20.65
C THR A 122 9.89 3.93 19.54
N ALA A 123 8.76 3.20 19.63
CA ALA A 123 8.30 2.30 18.58
C ALA A 123 8.01 3.05 17.27
N LEU A 124 7.31 4.18 17.32
CA LEU A 124 7.01 5.04 16.17
C LEU A 124 8.29 5.64 15.57
N LYS A 125 9.25 6.04 16.39
CA LYS A 125 10.56 6.51 15.91
C LYS A 125 11.33 5.38 15.23
N ASN A 126 11.30 4.17 15.78
CA ASN A 126 11.93 3.00 15.16
C ASN A 126 11.25 2.59 13.84
N ILE A 127 9.91 2.65 13.79
CA ILE A 127 9.12 2.43 12.58
C ILE A 127 9.42 3.53 11.55
N SER A 128 9.43 4.80 11.94
CA SER A 128 9.76 5.93 11.07
C SER A 128 11.20 5.82 10.53
N THR A 129 12.14 5.37 11.35
CA THR A 129 13.52 5.12 10.95
C THR A 129 13.62 3.95 9.97
N ARG A 130 12.83 2.88 10.19
CA ARG A 130 12.66 1.76 9.25
C ARG A 130 12.02 2.18 7.92
N ILE A 131 11.03 3.07 7.94
CA ILE A 131 10.38 3.60 6.74
C ILE A 131 11.32 4.54 5.97
N LYS A 132 12.09 5.39 6.68
CA LYS A 132 13.13 6.22 6.05
C LYS A 132 14.26 5.39 5.45
N THR A 133 14.53 4.19 5.96
CA THR A 133 15.50 3.27 5.37
C THR A 133 14.97 2.53 4.13
N ILE A 134 13.64 2.46 3.94
CA ILE A 134 13.02 1.97 2.69
C ILE A 134 13.22 2.98 1.53
N GLN A 135 13.35 4.28 1.82
CA GLN A 135 13.92 5.24 0.88
C GLN A 135 15.45 5.14 0.86
N SER A 136 15.98 4.03 0.38
CA SER A 136 17.43 3.87 0.27
C SER A 136 17.95 4.92 -0.74
N ARG A 137 18.84 5.81 -0.28
CA ARG A 137 19.57 6.74 -1.16
C ARG A 137 20.19 6.00 -2.37
N PRO A 138 20.73 4.76 -2.20
CA PRO A 138 21.19 3.94 -3.32
C PRO A 138 20.11 3.66 -4.37
N ALA A 139 18.89 3.28 -3.99
CA ALA A 139 17.82 2.98 -4.95
C ALA A 139 17.43 4.22 -5.77
N ARG A 140 17.37 5.40 -5.15
CA ARG A 140 17.10 6.65 -5.89
C ARG A 140 18.20 6.99 -6.90
N THR A 141 19.47 6.81 -6.52
CA THR A 141 20.61 7.03 -7.42
C THR A 141 20.64 5.98 -8.55
N ALA A 142 20.33 4.72 -8.22
CA ALA A 142 20.23 3.65 -9.20
C ALA A 142 19.08 3.90 -10.18
N LEU A 143 17.93 4.40 -9.72
CA LEU A 143 16.80 4.75 -10.56
C LEU A 143 17.15 5.88 -11.52
N PHE A 144 17.74 6.96 -11.02
CA PHE A 144 18.23 8.06 -11.87
C PHE A 144 19.22 7.53 -12.91
N THR A 145 20.15 6.68 -12.48
CA THR A 145 21.15 6.05 -13.35
C THR A 145 20.53 5.22 -14.44
N GLY A 146 19.60 4.33 -14.08
CA GLY A 146 18.90 3.49 -15.03
C GLY A 146 18.08 4.28 -16.03
N ILE A 147 17.37 5.33 -15.60
CA ILE A 147 16.53 6.16 -16.48
C ILE A 147 17.36 6.83 -17.57
N TYR A 148 18.46 7.51 -17.21
CA TYR A 148 19.23 8.22 -18.24
C TYR A 148 19.93 7.24 -19.19
N ILE A 149 20.44 6.10 -18.71
CA ILE A 149 21.06 5.08 -19.56
C ILE A 149 20.01 4.48 -20.50
N PHE A 150 18.81 4.20 -19.99
CA PHE A 150 17.69 3.66 -20.77
C PHE A 150 17.28 4.61 -21.91
N ILE A 151 17.06 5.88 -21.59
CA ILE A 151 16.68 6.90 -22.57
C ILE A 151 17.78 7.07 -23.62
N LEU A 152 19.03 7.19 -23.19
CA LEU A 152 20.17 7.30 -24.10
C LEU A 152 20.27 6.08 -25.02
N GLY A 153 20.06 4.88 -24.47
CA GLY A 153 20.03 3.63 -25.23
C GLY A 153 18.91 3.62 -26.28
N LEU A 154 17.69 4.03 -25.94
CA LEU A 154 16.59 4.12 -26.91
C LEU A 154 16.88 5.14 -28.02
N LEU A 155 17.42 6.30 -27.66
CA LEU A 155 17.80 7.34 -28.63
C LEU A 155 18.88 6.83 -29.59
N LEU A 156 19.91 6.15 -29.09
CA LEU A 156 20.98 5.59 -29.94
C LEU A 156 20.52 4.38 -30.77
N LEU A 157 19.51 3.64 -30.29
CA LEU A 157 18.95 2.51 -31.04
C LEU A 157 18.17 2.99 -32.27
N GLY A 158 17.38 4.07 -32.11
CA GLY A 158 16.63 4.70 -33.21
C GLY A 158 17.46 5.63 -34.10
N SER A 159 18.39 6.38 -33.49
CA SER A 159 19.20 7.41 -34.13
C SER A 159 20.68 7.24 -33.76
N PRO A 160 21.37 6.22 -34.32
CA PRO A 160 22.77 5.93 -34.02
C PRO A 160 23.72 7.07 -34.43
N GLU A 161 23.29 8.00 -35.27
CA GLU A 161 24.05 9.19 -35.68
C GLU A 161 24.33 10.13 -34.49
N LEU A 162 23.47 10.10 -33.45
CA LEU A 162 23.67 10.87 -32.22
C LEU A 162 24.96 10.48 -31.49
N PHE A 163 25.49 9.27 -31.73
CA PHE A 163 26.80 8.86 -31.21
C PHE A 163 27.93 9.79 -31.69
N GLY A 164 27.78 10.36 -32.89
CA GLY A 164 28.73 11.30 -33.48
C GLY A 164 28.81 12.66 -32.82
N LEU A 165 27.83 13.01 -31.97
CA LEU A 165 27.89 14.22 -31.14
C LEU A 165 28.91 14.09 -30.00
N LEU A 166 29.17 12.84 -29.57
CA LEU A 166 30.05 12.54 -28.44
C LEU A 166 31.43 12.06 -28.90
N PHE A 167 31.51 11.40 -30.04
CA PHE A 167 32.73 10.73 -30.52
C PHE A 167 32.94 10.93 -32.02
N HIS A 168 34.20 10.98 -32.47
CA HIS A 168 34.53 10.99 -33.89
C HIS A 168 34.34 9.58 -34.50
N VAL A 169 33.22 9.35 -35.18
CA VAL A 169 32.73 8.01 -35.61
C VAL A 169 33.42 7.44 -36.85
N GLN A 170 34.66 7.80 -37.15
CA GLN A 170 35.28 7.37 -38.42
C GLN A 170 35.52 5.84 -38.52
N THR A 171 35.33 5.09 -37.43
CA THR A 171 35.71 3.66 -37.35
C THR A 171 34.59 2.71 -36.90
N VAL A 172 33.40 3.20 -36.54
CA VAL A 172 32.33 2.34 -35.99
C VAL A 172 31.11 2.32 -36.91
N SER A 173 30.75 1.13 -37.39
CA SER A 173 29.55 0.97 -38.23
C SER A 173 28.27 1.23 -37.44
N ARG A 174 27.23 1.74 -38.13
CA ARG A 174 25.90 2.01 -37.58
C ARG A 174 25.32 0.84 -36.75
N GLY A 175 25.41 -0.39 -37.26
CA GLY A 175 24.85 -1.56 -36.58
C GLY A 175 25.50 -1.87 -35.22
N TRP A 176 26.82 -1.68 -35.10
CA TRP A 176 27.52 -1.89 -33.83
C TRP A 176 27.19 -0.84 -32.78
N ILE A 177 26.89 0.40 -33.19
CA ILE A 177 26.34 1.43 -32.29
C ILE A 177 24.99 0.97 -31.74
N GLN A 178 24.13 0.43 -32.59
CA GLN A 178 22.82 -0.09 -32.18
C GLN A 178 22.93 -1.30 -31.25
N VAL A 179 23.92 -2.19 -31.44
CA VAL A 179 24.21 -3.28 -30.48
C VAL A 179 24.58 -2.71 -29.12
N GLY A 180 25.46 -1.71 -29.07
CA GLY A 180 25.79 -1.00 -27.83
C GLY A 180 24.57 -0.33 -27.20
N ALA A 181 23.69 0.24 -28.03
CA ALA A 181 22.44 0.86 -27.60
C ALA A 181 21.47 -0.15 -26.97
N VAL A 182 21.33 -1.35 -27.55
CA VAL A 182 20.56 -2.46 -26.95
C VAL A 182 21.09 -2.80 -25.56
N LEU A 183 22.41 -2.92 -25.39
CA LEU A 183 23.01 -3.20 -24.09
C LEU A 183 22.76 -2.07 -23.09
N ALA A 184 22.82 -0.81 -23.53
CA ALA A 184 22.49 0.34 -22.69
C ALA A 184 21.03 0.29 -22.22
N VAL A 185 20.07 0.02 -23.11
CA VAL A 185 18.66 -0.16 -22.74
C VAL A 185 18.51 -1.25 -21.67
N VAL A 186 19.20 -2.38 -21.85
CA VAL A 186 19.15 -3.51 -20.93
C VAL A 186 19.72 -3.16 -19.55
N PHE A 187 20.89 -2.50 -19.51
CA PHE A 187 21.43 -2.00 -18.24
C PHE A 187 20.47 -1.01 -17.58
N GLY A 188 19.86 -0.12 -18.36
CA GLY A 188 18.80 0.78 -17.89
C GLY A 188 17.65 0.03 -17.22
N VAL A 189 17.12 -1.02 -17.87
CA VAL A 189 16.07 -1.89 -17.33
C VAL A 189 16.51 -2.55 -16.01
N TYR A 190 17.76 -3.01 -15.91
CA TYR A 190 18.25 -3.67 -14.69
C TYR A 190 18.35 -2.71 -13.51
N TYR A 191 18.89 -1.51 -13.76
CA TYR A 191 18.98 -0.46 -12.75
C TYR A 191 17.60 0.04 -12.30
N ILE A 192 16.68 0.26 -13.24
CA ILE A 192 15.31 0.67 -12.95
C ILE A 192 14.59 -0.42 -12.17
N GLY A 193 14.60 -1.67 -12.65
CA GLY A 193 13.88 -2.78 -12.02
C GLY A 193 14.37 -3.06 -10.60
N THR A 194 15.68 -3.04 -10.38
CA THR A 194 16.27 -3.21 -9.04
C THR A 194 15.87 -2.06 -8.12
N ALA A 195 15.99 -0.81 -8.59
CA ALA A 195 15.65 0.36 -7.80
C ALA A 195 14.16 0.44 -7.46
N VAL A 196 13.28 0.12 -8.41
CA VAL A 196 11.83 0.07 -8.18
C VAL A 196 11.51 -1.03 -7.18
N GLY A 197 12.12 -2.21 -7.30
CA GLY A 197 11.96 -3.30 -6.34
C GLY A 197 12.35 -2.89 -4.91
N ASP A 198 13.53 -2.29 -4.76
CA ASP A 198 14.01 -1.78 -3.47
C ASP A 198 13.04 -0.75 -2.87
N LEU A 199 12.51 0.17 -3.70
CA LEU A 199 11.56 1.19 -3.27
C LEU A 199 10.17 0.62 -2.94
N SER A 200 9.76 -0.45 -3.62
CA SER A 200 8.52 -1.18 -3.37
C SER A 200 8.61 -2.13 -2.16
N GLY A 201 9.79 -2.24 -1.54
CA GLY A 201 10.02 -3.10 -0.38
C GLY A 201 10.27 -4.57 -0.71
N ILE A 202 10.46 -4.91 -2.00
CA ILE A 202 10.96 -6.22 -2.43
C ILE A 202 12.40 -6.31 -1.95
N ARG A 203 12.72 -7.35 -1.17
CA ARG A 203 14.03 -7.50 -0.54
C ARG A 203 14.89 -8.50 -1.30
N GLY A 204 16.19 -8.24 -1.35
CA GLY A 204 17.15 -9.14 -1.97
C GLY A 204 17.22 -8.94 -3.49
N ALA A 205 17.63 -10.00 -4.21
CA ALA A 205 17.91 -9.92 -5.64
C ALA A 205 16.69 -10.20 -6.53
N GLU A 206 15.50 -10.36 -5.96
CA GLU A 206 14.30 -10.79 -6.68
C GLU A 206 13.89 -9.81 -7.79
N ALA A 207 13.82 -8.51 -7.48
CA ALA A 207 13.50 -7.49 -8.48
C ALA A 207 14.56 -7.41 -9.59
N PHE A 208 15.83 -7.65 -9.25
CA PHE A 208 16.89 -7.78 -10.24
C PHE A 208 16.64 -9.01 -11.14
N TYR A 209 16.27 -10.16 -10.59
CA TYR A 209 15.96 -11.35 -11.38
C TYR A 209 14.83 -11.14 -12.39
N TYR A 210 13.71 -10.56 -11.96
CA TYR A 210 12.62 -10.18 -12.88
C TYR A 210 13.10 -9.23 -13.98
N SER A 211 13.90 -8.21 -13.63
CA SER A 211 14.45 -7.29 -14.61
C SER A 211 15.37 -7.97 -15.64
N THR A 212 16.13 -8.99 -15.23
CA THR A 212 17.01 -9.76 -16.14
C THR A 212 16.25 -10.59 -17.15
N ILE A 213 15.07 -11.10 -16.80
CA ILE A 213 14.22 -11.85 -17.72
C ILE A 213 13.76 -10.91 -18.85
N VAL A 214 13.21 -9.75 -18.49
CA VAL A 214 12.75 -8.74 -19.46
C VAL A 214 13.90 -8.27 -20.34
N GLY A 215 15.05 -7.92 -19.77
CA GLY A 215 16.19 -7.45 -20.54
C GLY A 215 16.76 -8.51 -21.49
N ARG A 216 16.84 -9.78 -21.08
CA ARG A 216 17.33 -10.86 -21.94
C ARG A 216 16.38 -11.19 -23.09
N ILE A 217 15.07 -11.15 -22.86
CA ILE A 217 14.07 -11.25 -23.94
C ILE A 217 14.24 -10.08 -24.91
N PHE A 218 14.40 -8.87 -24.39
CA PHE A 218 14.63 -7.68 -25.22
C PHE A 218 15.91 -7.77 -26.06
N ILE A 219 17.02 -8.31 -25.50
CA ILE A 219 18.26 -8.58 -26.26
C ILE A 219 17.96 -9.47 -27.45
N PHE A 220 17.29 -10.60 -27.23
CA PHE A 220 16.99 -11.56 -28.29
C PHE A 220 16.16 -10.90 -29.40
N LEU A 221 15.06 -10.23 -29.04
CA LEU A 221 14.17 -9.57 -30.01
C LEU A 221 14.90 -8.46 -30.78
N SER A 222 15.72 -7.66 -30.10
CA SER A 222 16.47 -6.57 -30.72
C SER A 222 17.56 -7.07 -31.66
N PHE A 223 18.29 -8.12 -31.28
CA PHE A 223 19.28 -8.74 -32.16
C PHE A 223 18.62 -9.42 -33.35
N ALA A 224 17.48 -10.09 -33.14
CA ALA A 224 16.69 -10.63 -34.24
C ALA A 224 16.25 -9.55 -35.23
N TRP A 225 15.77 -8.42 -34.74
CA TRP A 225 15.44 -7.26 -35.55
C TRP A 225 16.65 -6.70 -36.32
N LEU A 226 17.78 -6.47 -35.64
CA LEU A 226 18.99 -5.91 -36.27
C LEU A 226 19.57 -6.83 -37.35
N VAL A 227 19.52 -8.15 -37.14
CA VAL A 227 19.93 -9.14 -38.14
C VAL A 227 18.94 -9.18 -39.30
N PHE A 228 17.63 -9.09 -39.03
CA PHE A 228 16.58 -9.06 -40.05
C PHE A 228 16.74 -7.87 -41.00
N VAL A 229 17.02 -6.67 -40.48
CA VAL A 229 17.31 -5.47 -41.29
C VAL A 229 18.73 -5.44 -41.87
N ARG A 230 19.51 -6.52 -41.68
CA ARG A 230 20.91 -6.68 -42.13
C ARG A 230 21.87 -5.59 -41.61
N ALA A 231 21.58 -5.02 -40.44
CA ALA A 231 22.45 -4.03 -39.81
C ALA A 231 23.69 -4.68 -39.17
N VAL A 232 23.59 -5.95 -38.77
CA VAL A 232 24.65 -6.69 -38.06
C VAL A 232 24.74 -8.16 -38.51
N PRO A 233 25.87 -8.85 -38.25
CA PRO A 233 26.04 -10.26 -38.62
C PRO A 233 25.06 -11.21 -37.88
N SER A 234 24.66 -12.29 -38.55
CA SER A 234 23.76 -13.31 -37.99
C SER A 234 24.32 -14.04 -36.76
N ALA A 235 25.64 -14.00 -36.53
CA ALA A 235 26.28 -14.56 -35.34
C ALA A 235 25.71 -13.99 -34.02
N LEU A 236 25.17 -12.77 -34.02
CA LEU A 236 24.50 -12.18 -32.84
C LEU A 236 23.24 -12.94 -32.41
N LEU A 237 22.58 -13.69 -33.31
CA LEU A 237 21.44 -14.53 -32.96
C LEU A 237 21.82 -15.65 -32.00
N ILE A 238 23.06 -16.16 -32.06
CA ILE A 238 23.56 -17.17 -31.13
C ILE A 238 23.57 -16.58 -29.71
N VAL A 239 24.14 -15.38 -29.57
CA VAL A 239 24.20 -14.65 -28.28
C VAL A 239 22.79 -14.32 -27.78
N GLY A 240 21.90 -13.86 -28.66
CA GLY A 240 20.51 -13.58 -28.32
C GLY A 240 19.77 -14.84 -27.83
N THR A 241 19.95 -15.97 -28.52
CA THR A 241 19.27 -17.24 -28.20
C THR A 241 19.74 -17.78 -26.85
N VAL A 242 21.05 -17.74 -26.56
CA VAL A 242 21.58 -18.11 -25.24
C VAL A 242 20.96 -17.26 -24.14
N ASN A 243 20.79 -15.95 -24.38
CA ASN A 243 20.12 -15.06 -23.44
C ASN A 243 18.64 -15.40 -23.24
N LEU A 244 17.92 -15.71 -24.32
CA LEU A 244 16.52 -16.14 -24.25
C LEU A 244 16.36 -17.43 -23.43
N VAL A 245 17.20 -18.43 -23.67
CA VAL A 245 17.20 -19.68 -22.88
C VAL A 245 17.45 -19.38 -21.41
N GLY A 246 18.45 -18.54 -21.10
CA GLY A 246 18.72 -18.10 -19.73
C GLY A 246 17.52 -17.39 -19.08
N ALA A 247 16.81 -16.54 -19.82
CA ALA A 247 15.61 -15.86 -19.35
C ALA A 247 14.48 -16.86 -19.02
N LEU A 248 14.25 -17.84 -19.90
CA LEU A 248 13.22 -18.86 -19.70
C LEU A 248 13.53 -19.77 -18.50
N LEU A 249 14.81 -20.13 -18.30
CA LEU A 249 15.24 -20.89 -17.14
C LEU A 249 15.04 -20.10 -15.84
N MET A 250 15.38 -18.81 -15.84
CA MET A 250 15.18 -17.95 -14.67
C MET A 250 13.69 -17.76 -14.36
N TRP A 251 12.86 -17.55 -15.37
CA TRP A 251 11.41 -17.46 -15.23
C TRP A 251 10.83 -18.73 -14.60
N ARG A 252 11.26 -19.90 -15.05
CA ARG A 252 10.84 -21.19 -14.45
C ARG A 252 11.30 -21.33 -13.00
N ALA A 253 12.51 -20.86 -12.67
CA ALA A 253 13.02 -20.92 -11.30
C ALA A 253 12.19 -20.05 -10.35
N LEU A 254 11.81 -18.83 -10.77
CA LEU A 254 10.97 -17.93 -9.97
C LEU A 254 9.56 -18.50 -9.75
N LEU A 255 8.93 -19.06 -10.79
CA LEU A 255 7.61 -19.70 -10.63
C LEU A 255 7.63 -20.85 -9.62
N LYS A 256 8.74 -21.60 -9.53
CA LYS A 256 8.85 -22.69 -8.55
C LYS A 256 8.94 -22.15 -7.12
N GLN A 257 9.60 -21.01 -6.93
CA GLN A 257 9.76 -20.37 -5.62
C GLN A 257 8.43 -19.86 -5.06
N ASP A 258 7.49 -19.41 -5.89
CA ASP A 258 6.15 -18.97 -5.46
C ASP A 258 5.25 -20.13 -4.98
N HIS A 259 5.64 -21.38 -5.24
CA HIS A 259 4.89 -22.59 -4.89
C HIS A 259 5.48 -23.36 -3.69
N GLU A 260 6.59 -22.90 -3.11
CA GLU A 260 7.22 -23.44 -1.88
C GLU A 260 6.90 -22.57 -0.66
#